data_AF-A0A2G7T2G4-F1
#
_entry.id   AF-A0A2G7T2G4-F1
#
_cell.length_a   1.000
_cell.length_b   1.000
_cell.length_c   1.000
_cell.angle_alpha   90.00
_cell.angle_beta   90.00
_cell.angle_gamma   90.00
#
_symmetry.space_group_name_H-M   'P 1'
#
loop_
_entity.id
_entity.type
_entity.pdbx_description
1 polymer ?
#
loop_
_entity_poly.entity_id
_entity_poly.type
_entity_poly.pdbx_seq_one_letter_code
_entity_poly.pdbx_strand_id
1 'polypeptide(L)'
;MSHEHDTLLRQAVDQGILPPAALQDRRPAANDRHWAVVLLTALGAWLALLPLLILFAFALSDWIERGAGTYVIGAMMLAAAVAVLRAEELPVFLEQLALPAMLTGAGLLGFGLARDLSGQAAGAIGLAIALACTAAIPRPWLRVLLGAACALLFCTMLWPDNDPSTLYAGLPTWVIVHAALLLWMLLLAAQWRALGQSAAQNRMAAALEPFATGWLLAVLAGLAFLSGRSFMVAGALGGGLAGELAQEAAPNISMGVLTQAGSAVLALAAAWFAPARMATLRQLRAAVAAMVLAVLSAFLPWLG
;
A
#
# COMPACT_ATOMS: atom_id res chain seq x y z
N MET A 1 37.36 7.03 -14.27
CA MET A 1 36.21 6.59 -13.44
C MET A 1 35.48 7.74 -12.74
N SER A 2 36.16 8.69 -12.07
CA SER A 2 35.46 9.81 -11.40
C SER A 2 34.73 10.76 -12.36
N HIS A 3 35.33 11.09 -13.51
CA HIS A 3 34.74 12.02 -14.49
C HIS A 3 33.49 11.46 -15.18
N GLU A 4 33.50 10.21 -15.63
CA GLU A 4 32.33 9.56 -16.24
C GLU A 4 31.17 9.42 -15.26
N HIS A 5 31.48 9.11 -14.00
CA HIS A 5 30.49 9.00 -12.94
C HIS A 5 29.83 10.36 -12.63
N ASP A 6 30.63 11.43 -12.55
CA ASP A 6 30.12 12.80 -12.38
C ASP A 6 29.26 13.25 -13.59
N THR A 7 29.63 12.85 -14.81
CA THR A 7 28.85 13.16 -16.01
C THR A 7 27.50 12.42 -16.02
N LEU A 8 27.49 11.13 -15.65
CA LEU A 8 26.26 10.34 -15.54
C LEU A 8 25.33 10.87 -14.45
N LEU A 9 25.87 11.26 -13.29
CA LEU A 9 25.07 11.86 -12.21
C LEU A 9 24.41 13.18 -12.65
N ARG A 10 25.16 14.05 -13.33
CA ARG A 10 24.59 15.31 -13.86
C ARG A 10 23.51 15.04 -14.90
N GLN A 11 23.75 14.13 -15.84
CA GLN A 11 22.76 13.75 -16.84
C GLN A 11 21.48 13.18 -16.20
N ALA A 12 21.61 12.34 -15.17
CA ALA A 12 20.47 11.79 -14.47
C ALA A 12 19.67 12.86 -13.70
N VAL A 13 20.34 13.90 -13.17
CA VAL A 13 19.67 15.04 -12.53
C VAL A 13 18.99 15.95 -13.55
N ASP A 14 19.67 16.25 -14.67
CA ASP A 14 19.11 17.06 -15.77
C ASP A 14 17.89 16.39 -16.40
N GLN A 15 17.91 15.06 -16.50
CA GLN A 15 16.77 14.25 -16.95
C GLN A 15 15.67 14.12 -15.89
N GLY A 16 15.87 14.63 -14.67
CA GLY A 16 14.91 14.54 -13.57
C GLY A 16 14.73 13.13 -13.00
N ILE A 17 15.68 12.22 -13.25
CA ILE A 17 15.71 10.87 -12.67
C ILE A 17 16.18 10.96 -11.20
N LEU A 18 17.19 11.80 -10.94
CA LEU A 18 17.72 12.04 -9.60
C LEU A 18 17.36 13.44 -9.09
N PRO A 19 17.13 13.61 -7.77
CA PRO A 19 16.93 14.93 -7.19
C PRO A 19 18.22 15.77 -7.30
N PRO A 20 18.13 17.11 -7.36
CA PRO A 20 19.30 17.99 -7.45
C PRO A 20 20.30 17.81 -6.30
N ALA A 21 19.79 17.41 -5.13
CA ALA A 21 20.59 17.09 -3.94
C ALA A 21 21.56 15.92 -4.15
N ALA A 22 21.32 15.03 -5.14
CA ALA A 22 22.22 13.92 -5.46
C ALA A 22 23.59 14.39 -5.96
N LEU A 23 23.71 15.63 -6.48
CA LEU A 23 24.99 16.24 -6.83
C LEU A 23 25.76 16.77 -5.60
N GLN A 24 25.04 17.02 -4.51
CA GLN A 24 25.58 17.56 -3.26
C GLN A 24 25.91 16.46 -2.24
N ASP A 25 25.43 15.23 -2.47
CA ASP A 25 25.58 14.07 -1.58
C ASP A 25 26.97 13.40 -1.68
N ARG A 26 28.03 14.22 -1.74
CA ARG A 26 29.42 13.81 -1.46
C ARG A 26 29.75 13.93 0.04
N ARG A 27 28.74 14.04 0.90
CA ARG A 27 28.97 14.15 2.35
C ARG A 27 29.42 12.78 2.86
N PRO A 28 30.46 12.70 3.72
CA PRO A 28 30.64 11.50 4.53
C PRO A 28 29.33 11.27 5.27
N ALA A 29 28.81 10.05 5.20
CA ALA A 29 27.50 9.70 5.72
C ALA A 29 27.29 10.38 7.08
N ALA A 30 26.23 11.17 7.24
CA ALA A 30 25.76 11.64 8.55
C ALA A 30 25.29 10.46 9.46
N ASN A 31 25.70 9.24 9.11
CA ASN A 31 25.28 7.94 9.55
C ASN A 31 26.41 7.21 10.30
N ASP A 32 27.31 7.96 10.95
CA ASP A 32 28.32 7.40 11.86
C ASP A 32 27.75 6.95 13.20
N ARG A 33 26.41 7.01 13.36
CA ARG A 33 25.71 6.47 14.52
C ARG A 33 25.34 5.02 14.23
N HIS A 34 25.85 4.09 15.03
CA HIS A 34 25.46 2.69 14.95
C HIS A 34 23.93 2.54 14.96
N TRP A 35 23.40 1.86 13.95
CA TRP A 35 21.97 1.60 13.73
C TRP A 35 21.25 1.09 14.99
N ALA A 36 21.95 0.36 15.85
CA ALA A 36 21.42 -0.14 17.12
C ALA A 36 21.02 1.01 18.07
N VAL A 37 21.79 2.10 18.12
CA VAL A 37 21.48 3.26 18.97
C VAL A 37 20.23 3.96 18.45
N VAL A 38 20.13 4.13 17.13
CA VAL A 38 18.94 4.73 16.49
C VAL A 38 17.70 3.86 16.76
N LEU A 39 17.83 2.54 16.64
CA LEU A 39 16.74 1.60 16.89
C LEU A 39 16.30 1.63 18.37
N LEU A 40 17.25 1.62 19.30
CA LEU A 40 16.98 1.65 20.73
C LEU A 40 16.38 2.98 21.19
N THR A 41 16.82 4.12 20.64
CA THR A 41 16.22 5.42 20.94
C THR A 41 14.81 5.53 20.37
N ALA A 42 14.57 5.00 19.16
CA ALA A 42 13.23 4.95 18.57
C ALA A 42 12.30 4.10 19.43
N LEU A 43 12.74 2.90 19.80
CA LEU A 43 11.96 1.96 20.60
C LEU A 43 11.63 2.54 21.98
N GLY A 44 12.62 3.18 22.62
CA GLY A 44 12.42 3.88 23.89
C GLY A 44 11.40 5.01 23.79
N ALA A 45 11.47 5.83 22.74
CA ALA A 45 10.50 6.89 22.49
C ALA A 45 9.09 6.34 22.21
N TRP A 46 8.98 5.26 21.44
CA TRP A 46 7.70 4.64 21.11
C TRP A 46 7.05 3.98 22.33
N LEU A 47 7.83 3.27 23.17
CA LEU A 47 7.33 2.71 24.43
C LEU A 47 6.92 3.78 25.42
N ALA A 48 7.67 4.89 25.52
CA ALA A 48 7.30 6.03 26.38
C ALA A 48 6.03 6.74 25.89
N LEU A 49 5.74 6.67 24.59
CA LEU A 49 4.55 7.25 24.00
C LEU A 49 3.28 6.48 24.39
N LEU A 50 3.34 5.15 24.57
CA LEU A 50 2.17 4.33 24.94
C LEU A 50 1.47 4.79 26.24
N PRO A 51 2.14 4.93 27.40
CA PRO A 51 1.48 5.39 28.62
C PRO A 51 0.96 6.83 28.48
N LEU A 52 1.64 7.68 27.70
CA LEU A 52 1.18 9.04 27.43
C LEU A 52 -0.10 9.04 26.58
N LEU A 53 -0.17 8.18 25.55
CA LEU A 53 -1.36 8.00 24.73
C LEU A 53 -2.52 7.43 25.55
N ILE A 54 -2.26 6.47 26.44
CA ILE A 54 -3.27 5.93 27.37
C ILE A 54 -3.80 7.05 28.27
N LEU A 55 -2.92 7.85 28.86
CA LEU A 55 -3.31 8.99 29.69
C LEU A 55 -4.19 9.98 28.92
N PHE A 56 -3.78 10.37 27.70
CA PHE A 56 -4.57 11.28 26.86
C PHE A 56 -5.89 10.65 26.41
N ALA A 57 -5.92 9.36 26.10
CA ALA A 57 -7.15 8.65 25.75
C ALA A 57 -8.15 8.67 26.91
N PHE A 58 -7.69 8.44 28.15
CA PHE A 58 -8.55 8.55 29.33
C PHE A 58 -8.98 10.00 29.59
N ALA A 59 -8.04 10.96 29.55
CA ALA A 59 -8.30 12.35 29.89
C ALA A 59 -9.21 13.08 28.88
N LEU A 60 -9.16 12.68 27.61
CA LEU A 60 -9.93 13.28 26.52
C LEU A 60 -11.06 12.36 26.04
N SER A 61 -11.36 11.27 26.76
CA SER A 61 -12.29 10.21 26.33
C SER A 61 -13.64 10.77 25.88
N ASP A 62 -14.32 11.58 26.69
CA ASP A 62 -15.61 12.16 26.32
C ASP A 62 -15.55 13.03 25.05
N TRP A 63 -14.46 13.79 24.88
CA TRP A 63 -14.29 14.68 23.73
C TRP A 63 -13.89 13.93 22.45
N ILE A 64 -13.20 12.79 22.59
CA ILE A 64 -12.81 11.88 21.51
C ILE A 64 -14.02 11.01 21.11
N GLU A 65 -14.71 10.41 22.07
CA GLU A 65 -15.80 9.46 21.82
C GLU A 65 -17.05 10.14 21.27
N ARG A 66 -17.40 11.34 21.74
CA ARG A 66 -18.68 12.00 21.41
C ARG A 66 -18.53 13.33 20.69
N GLY A 67 -17.31 13.84 20.55
CA GLY A 67 -17.04 15.18 20.02
C GLY A 67 -16.22 15.19 18.73
N ALA A 68 -15.86 16.41 18.32
CA ALA A 68 -14.96 16.68 17.19
C ALA A 68 -13.47 16.47 17.53
N GLY A 69 -13.14 16.01 18.74
CA GLY A 69 -11.77 15.86 19.22
C GLY A 69 -10.93 14.91 18.36
N THR A 70 -11.54 13.84 17.84
CA THR A 70 -10.91 12.90 16.90
C THR A 70 -10.42 13.58 15.62
N TYR A 71 -11.23 14.46 15.05
CA TYR A 71 -10.86 15.20 13.84
C TYR A 71 -9.81 16.27 14.10
N VAL A 72 -9.98 17.06 15.16
CA VAL A 72 -9.07 18.17 15.46
C VAL A 72 -7.69 17.64 15.84
N ILE A 73 -7.62 16.73 16.82
CA ILE A 73 -6.36 16.13 17.27
C ILE A 73 -5.76 15.30 16.15
N GLY A 74 -6.58 14.51 15.45
CA GLY A 74 -6.13 13.68 14.34
C GLY A 74 -5.51 14.49 13.20
N ALA A 75 -6.17 15.56 12.76
CA ALA A 75 -5.67 16.45 11.72
C ALA A 75 -4.41 17.20 12.17
N MET A 76 -4.36 17.68 13.41
CA MET A 76 -3.17 18.35 13.96
C MET A 76 -1.97 17.41 14.02
N MET A 77 -2.14 16.19 14.54
CA MET A 77 -1.07 15.18 14.61
C MET A 77 -0.58 14.79 13.21
N LEU A 78 -1.50 14.56 12.28
CA LEU A 78 -1.15 14.21 10.90
C LEU A 78 -0.40 15.36 10.20
N ALA A 79 -0.87 16.60 10.35
CA ALA A 79 -0.22 17.78 9.80
C ALA A 79 1.19 17.99 10.38
N ALA A 80 1.35 17.83 11.71
CA ALA A 80 2.64 17.92 12.37
C ALA A 80 3.60 16.82 11.87
N ALA A 81 3.12 15.58 11.75
CA ALA A 81 3.92 14.48 11.22
C ALA A 81 4.37 14.73 9.78
N VAL A 82 3.47 15.20 8.91
CA VAL A 82 3.81 15.56 7.52
C VAL A 82 4.81 16.70 7.47
N ALA A 83 4.66 17.74 8.31
CA ALA A 83 5.60 18.85 8.38
C ALA A 83 7.01 18.38 8.79
N VAL A 84 7.09 17.51 9.80
CA VAL A 84 8.35 16.89 10.26
C VAL A 84 8.98 16.03 9.16
N LEU A 85 8.20 15.19 8.47
CA LEU A 85 8.69 14.32 7.40
C LEU A 85 9.14 15.06 6.13
N ARG A 86 8.68 16.30 5.95
CA ARG A 86 9.09 17.20 4.85
C ARG A 86 10.36 17.97 5.15
N ALA A 87 10.74 18.13 6.42
CA ALA A 87 11.96 18.84 6.78
C ALA A 87 13.20 18.00 6.43
N GLU A 88 14.21 18.66 5.87
CA GLU A 88 15.46 18.01 5.45
C GLU A 88 16.44 17.85 6.62
N GLU A 89 16.39 18.75 7.61
CA GLU A 89 17.33 18.80 8.73
C GLU A 89 16.59 18.84 10.08
N LEU A 90 16.30 17.66 10.65
CA LEU A 90 15.73 17.55 11.99
C LEU A 90 16.59 16.66 12.90
N PRO A 91 16.58 16.92 14.22
CA PRO A 91 17.07 15.97 15.20
C PRO A 91 16.38 14.61 15.01
N VAL A 92 17.16 13.53 15.04
CA VAL A 92 16.69 12.13 14.87
C VAL A 92 15.49 11.80 15.76
N PHE A 93 15.43 12.36 16.97
CA PHE A 93 14.30 12.17 17.89
C PHE A 93 12.97 12.67 17.30
N LEU A 94 12.96 13.83 16.63
CA LEU A 94 11.75 14.36 15.99
C LEU A 94 11.36 13.53 14.77
N GLU A 95 12.33 13.05 13.98
CA GLU A 95 12.09 12.13 12.87
C GLU A 95 11.47 10.80 13.36
N GLN A 96 11.94 10.28 14.51
CA GLN A 96 11.43 9.06 15.13
C GLN A 96 10.02 9.19 15.71
N LEU A 97 9.61 10.39 16.12
CA LEU A 97 8.25 10.69 16.57
C LEU A 97 7.26 10.89 15.42
N ALA A 98 7.75 11.19 14.22
CA ALA A 98 6.89 11.49 13.08
C ALA A 98 5.98 10.31 12.70
N LEU A 99 6.51 9.08 12.74
CA LEU A 99 5.73 7.89 12.38
C LEU A 99 4.63 7.57 13.39
N PRO A 100 4.89 7.48 14.71
CA PRO A 100 3.82 7.35 15.69
C PRO A 100 2.80 8.49 15.62
N ALA A 101 3.23 9.73 15.42
CA ALA A 101 2.31 10.86 15.26
C ALA A 101 1.43 10.72 14.02
N MET A 102 2.01 10.27 12.89
CA MET A 102 1.27 10.00 11.65
C MET A 102 0.24 8.88 11.85
N LEU A 103 0.63 7.77 12.48
CA LEU A 103 -0.25 6.64 12.78
C LEU A 103 -1.36 7.02 13.75
N THR A 104 -1.04 7.80 14.78
CA THR A 104 -2.02 8.30 15.76
C THR A 104 -3.01 9.25 15.08
N GLY A 105 -2.51 10.19 14.27
CA GLY A 105 -3.33 11.13 13.53
C GLY A 105 -4.27 10.43 12.55
N ALA A 106 -3.74 9.51 11.75
CA ALA A 106 -4.52 8.70 10.81
C ALA A 106 -5.53 7.79 11.52
N GLY A 107 -5.16 7.18 12.65
CA GLY A 107 -6.04 6.34 13.45
C GLY A 107 -7.21 7.12 14.06
N LEU A 108 -6.95 8.30 14.63
CA LEU A 108 -8.00 9.17 15.18
C LEU A 108 -8.95 9.67 14.08
N LEU A 109 -8.42 10.09 12.93
CA LEU A 109 -9.24 10.47 11.78
C LEU A 109 -10.07 9.29 11.26
N GLY A 110 -9.45 8.12 11.10
CA GLY A 110 -10.14 6.90 10.68
C GLY A 110 -11.26 6.51 11.63
N PHE A 111 -11.03 6.58 12.95
CA PHE A 111 -12.04 6.34 13.96
C PHE A 111 -13.19 7.35 13.89
N GLY A 112 -12.89 8.65 13.80
CA GLY A 112 -13.91 9.68 13.64
C GLY A 112 -14.77 9.46 12.38
N LEU A 113 -14.12 9.25 11.24
CA LEU A 113 -14.79 9.00 9.96
C LEU A 113 -15.67 7.76 10.02
N ALA A 114 -15.18 6.65 10.59
CA ALA A 114 -15.95 5.42 10.73
C ALA A 114 -17.12 5.54 11.74
N ARG A 115 -17.00 6.43 12.75
CA ARG A 115 -18.07 6.71 13.71
C ARG A 115 -19.20 7.52 13.08
N ASP A 116 -18.86 8.55 12.30
CA ASP A 116 -19.83 9.57 11.86
C ASP A 116 -20.34 9.36 10.42
N LEU A 117 -19.66 8.55 9.60
CA LEU A 117 -19.97 8.35 8.19
C LEU A 117 -20.18 6.87 7.86
N SER A 118 -20.77 6.61 6.69
CA SER A 118 -20.81 5.26 6.14
C SER A 118 -19.39 4.78 5.77
N GLY A 119 -19.19 3.46 5.66
CA GLY A 119 -17.89 2.87 5.32
C GLY A 119 -17.36 3.39 3.98
N GLN A 120 -18.25 3.58 2.99
CA GLN A 120 -17.91 4.16 1.69
C GLN A 120 -17.42 5.61 1.81
N ALA A 121 -18.15 6.45 2.55
CA ALA A 121 -17.81 7.85 2.73
C ALA A 121 -16.52 8.02 3.56
N ALA A 122 -16.36 7.22 4.62
CA ALA A 122 -15.14 7.16 5.41
C ALA A 122 -13.94 6.71 4.56
N GLY A 123 -14.11 5.69 3.71
CA GLY A 123 -13.11 5.21 2.76
C GLY A 123 -12.71 6.27 1.75
N ALA A 124 -13.68 6.97 1.15
CA ALA A 124 -13.44 8.04 0.17
C ALA A 124 -12.64 9.21 0.77
N ILE A 125 -13.06 9.70 1.94
CA ILE A 125 -12.37 10.82 2.62
C ILE A 125 -11.00 10.37 3.11
N GLY A 126 -10.89 9.18 3.71
CA GLY A 126 -9.62 8.60 4.12
C GLY A 126 -8.65 8.44 2.95
N LEU A 127 -9.13 7.95 1.80
CA LEU A 127 -8.35 7.84 0.58
C LEU A 127 -7.83 9.21 0.11
N ALA A 128 -8.68 10.24 0.11
CA ALA A 128 -8.28 11.60 -0.24
C ALA A 128 -7.17 12.14 0.70
N ILE A 129 -7.30 11.90 2.02
CA ILE A 129 -6.29 12.27 3.01
C ILE A 129 -4.97 11.52 2.76
N ALA A 130 -5.03 10.21 2.52
CA ALA A 130 -3.86 9.37 2.27
C ALA A 130 -3.14 9.75 0.96
N LEU A 131 -3.88 10.10 -0.10
CA LEU A 131 -3.33 10.64 -1.34
C LEU A 131 -2.66 12.00 -1.11
N ALA A 132 -3.27 12.88 -0.32
CA ALA A 132 -2.65 14.17 0.05
C ALA A 132 -1.34 13.96 0.81
N CYS A 133 -1.29 13.00 1.75
CA CYS A 133 -0.07 12.64 2.46
C CYS A 133 1.01 12.07 1.51
N THR A 134 0.62 11.23 0.57
CA THR A 134 1.52 10.65 -0.45
C THR A 134 2.16 11.75 -1.30
N ALA A 135 1.38 12.74 -1.72
CA ALA A 135 1.87 13.88 -2.47
C ALA A 135 2.80 14.78 -1.64
N ALA A 136 2.48 14.97 -0.35
CA ALA A 136 3.24 15.85 0.54
C ALA A 136 4.58 15.25 1.00
N ILE A 137 4.67 13.93 1.19
CA ILE A 137 5.85 13.30 1.78
C ILE A 137 6.82 12.84 0.68
N PRO A 138 8.09 13.29 0.69
CA PRO A 138 9.07 12.95 -0.35
C PRO A 138 9.78 11.60 -0.12
N ARG A 139 9.47 10.86 0.96
CA ARG A 139 10.19 9.64 1.36
C ARG A 139 9.68 8.40 0.60
N PRO A 140 10.50 7.73 -0.24
CA PRO A 140 10.03 6.60 -1.08
C PRO A 140 9.47 5.43 -0.29
N TRP A 141 10.13 5.02 0.80
CA TRP A 141 9.70 3.88 1.62
C TRP A 141 8.33 4.11 2.25
N LEU A 142 8.02 5.35 2.65
CA LEU A 142 6.74 5.69 3.25
C LEU A 142 5.63 5.78 2.20
N ARG A 143 5.97 6.16 0.97
CA ARG A 143 5.04 6.10 -0.17
C ARG A 143 4.62 4.68 -0.51
N VAL A 144 5.45 3.67 -0.27
CA VAL A 144 5.05 2.26 -0.37
C VAL A 144 3.95 1.97 0.65
N LEU A 145 4.13 2.34 1.91
CA LEU A 145 3.13 2.09 2.94
C LEU A 145 1.83 2.88 2.69
N LEU A 146 1.93 4.12 2.24
CA LEU A 146 0.77 4.94 1.87
C LEU A 146 0.07 4.40 0.63
N GLY A 147 0.80 3.86 -0.34
CA GLY A 147 0.23 3.17 -1.51
C GLY A 147 -0.59 1.94 -1.11
N ALA A 148 -0.08 1.15 -0.17
CA ALA A 148 -0.81 0.01 0.40
C ALA A 148 -2.07 0.48 1.15
N ALA A 149 -1.96 1.53 1.98
CA ALA A 149 -3.09 2.11 2.70
C ALA A 149 -4.17 2.66 1.74
N CYS A 150 -3.77 3.35 0.67
CA CYS A 150 -4.67 3.84 -0.36
C CYS A 150 -5.40 2.70 -1.08
N ALA A 151 -4.73 1.58 -1.36
CA ALA A 151 -5.39 0.41 -1.96
C ALA A 151 -6.47 -0.15 -1.03
N LEU A 152 -6.19 -0.26 0.27
CA LEU A 152 -7.18 -0.71 1.26
C LEU A 152 -8.35 0.28 1.38
N LEU A 153 -8.07 1.58 1.45
CA LEU A 153 -9.11 2.62 1.52
C LEU A 153 -9.95 2.72 0.23
N PHE A 154 -9.35 2.42 -0.92
CA PHE A 154 -10.07 2.29 -2.18
C PHE A 154 -11.02 1.09 -2.15
N CYS A 155 -10.57 -0.05 -1.61
CA CYS A 155 -11.44 -1.20 -1.41
C CYS A 155 -12.58 -0.91 -0.43
N THR A 156 -12.32 -0.19 0.67
CA THR A 156 -13.39 0.21 1.62
C THR A 156 -14.37 1.21 0.99
N MET A 157 -13.87 2.14 0.17
CA MET A 157 -14.71 3.09 -0.57
C MET A 157 -15.68 2.39 -1.52
N LEU A 158 -15.25 1.30 -2.16
CA LEU A 158 -16.09 0.53 -3.08
C LEU A 158 -16.95 -0.53 -2.37
N TRP A 159 -16.71 -0.74 -1.08
CA TRP A 159 -17.43 -1.77 -0.33
C TRP A 159 -18.87 -1.33 -0.10
N PRO A 160 -19.88 -2.10 -0.53
CA PRO A 160 -21.26 -1.73 -0.31
C PRO A 160 -21.59 -1.73 1.19
N ASP A 161 -22.18 -0.64 1.69
CA ASP A 161 -22.58 -0.47 3.10
C ASP A 161 -23.74 -1.41 3.55
N ASN A 162 -24.12 -2.38 2.72
CA ASN A 162 -25.29 -3.22 2.94
C ASN A 162 -24.91 -4.48 3.74
N ASP A 163 -25.78 -4.87 4.68
CA ASP A 163 -25.91 -6.15 5.40
C ASP A 163 -24.63 -7.04 5.55
N PRO A 164 -24.22 -7.45 6.77
CA PRO A 164 -23.03 -8.29 6.99
C PRO A 164 -22.95 -9.58 6.15
N SER A 165 -24.07 -10.05 5.59
CA SER A 165 -24.12 -11.16 4.62
C SER A 165 -23.40 -10.86 3.30
N THR A 166 -23.26 -9.59 2.90
CA THR A 166 -22.53 -9.18 1.69
C THR A 166 -21.01 -9.24 1.87
N LEU A 167 -20.51 -9.28 3.12
CA LEU A 167 -19.07 -9.37 3.39
C LEU A 167 -18.43 -10.63 2.79
N TYR A 168 -19.24 -11.66 2.57
CA TYR A 168 -18.84 -12.94 2.02
C TYR A 168 -19.51 -13.25 0.67
N ALA A 169 -20.10 -12.24 0.02
CA ALA A 169 -20.59 -12.39 -1.33
C ALA A 169 -19.40 -12.39 -2.30
N GLY A 170 -19.26 -13.46 -3.09
CA GLY A 170 -18.12 -13.63 -3.99
C GLY A 170 -18.01 -12.56 -5.08
N LEU A 171 -19.14 -12.09 -5.63
CA LEU A 171 -19.12 -11.16 -6.76
C LEU A 171 -18.66 -9.74 -6.39
N PRO A 172 -19.20 -9.04 -5.36
CA PRO A 172 -18.71 -7.71 -4.97
C PRO A 172 -17.23 -7.72 -4.61
N THR A 173 -16.80 -8.68 -3.80
CA THR A 173 -15.40 -8.82 -3.38
C THR A 173 -14.48 -9.06 -4.59
N TRP A 174 -14.89 -9.92 -5.53
CA TRP A 174 -14.15 -10.15 -6.78
C TRP A 174 -14.02 -8.87 -7.60
N VAL A 175 -15.12 -8.14 -7.81
CA VAL A 175 -15.10 -6.87 -8.58
C VAL A 175 -14.19 -5.83 -7.93
N ILE A 176 -14.24 -5.67 -6.60
CA ILE A 176 -13.43 -4.67 -5.87
C ILE A 176 -11.93 -4.95 -6.03
N VAL A 177 -11.51 -6.20 -5.85
CA VAL A 177 -10.08 -6.57 -5.98
C VAL A 177 -9.60 -6.40 -7.43
N HIS A 178 -10.42 -6.79 -8.41
CA HIS A 178 -10.07 -6.60 -9.83
C HIS A 178 -10.08 -5.13 -10.23
N ALA A 179 -10.95 -4.31 -9.66
CA ALA A 179 -10.92 -2.85 -9.84
C ALA A 179 -9.63 -2.24 -9.27
N ALA A 180 -9.17 -2.71 -8.10
CA ALA A 180 -7.90 -2.28 -7.52
C ALA A 180 -6.70 -2.71 -8.39
N LEU A 181 -6.72 -3.92 -8.94
CA LEU A 181 -5.70 -4.39 -9.88
C LEU A 181 -5.73 -3.59 -11.20
N LEU A 182 -6.92 -3.29 -11.73
CA LEU A 182 -7.10 -2.45 -12.91
C LEU A 182 -6.52 -1.04 -12.69
N LEU A 183 -6.79 -0.44 -11.53
CA LEU A 183 -6.24 0.87 -11.21
C LEU A 183 -4.71 0.82 -11.11
N TRP A 184 -4.13 -0.24 -10.54
CA TRP A 184 -2.68 -0.45 -10.57
C TRP A 184 -2.12 -0.53 -12.00
N MET A 185 -2.79 -1.27 -12.90
CA MET A 185 -2.39 -1.33 -14.31
C MET A 185 -2.46 0.05 -14.99
N LEU A 186 -3.45 0.87 -14.65
CA LEU A 186 -3.56 2.25 -15.14
C LEU A 186 -2.43 3.14 -14.60
N LEU A 187 -2.06 2.99 -13.33
CA LEU A 187 -0.92 3.70 -12.72
C LEU A 187 0.39 3.31 -13.41
N LEU A 188 0.61 2.01 -13.65
CA LEU A 188 1.77 1.52 -14.39
C LEU A 188 1.78 2.07 -15.82
N ALA A 189 0.64 2.06 -16.52
CA ALA A 189 0.54 2.63 -17.86
C ALA A 189 0.79 4.16 -17.88
N ALA A 190 0.35 4.89 -16.85
CA ALA A 190 0.63 6.31 -16.70
C ALA A 190 2.12 6.58 -16.46
N GLN A 191 2.76 5.78 -15.61
CA GLN A 191 4.19 5.83 -15.36
C GLN A 191 5.00 5.56 -16.64
N TRP A 192 4.68 4.49 -17.37
CA TRP A 192 5.33 4.15 -18.65
C TRP A 192 5.20 5.25 -19.69
N ARG A 193 4.03 5.92 -19.77
CA ARG A 193 3.84 7.05 -20.69
C ARG A 193 4.63 8.30 -20.28
N ALA A 194 4.84 8.50 -18.98
CA ALA A 194 5.55 9.66 -18.44
C ALA A 194 7.07 9.55 -18.58
N LEU A 195 7.61 8.33 -18.58
CA LEU A 195 9.04 8.08 -18.75
C LEU A 195 9.56 8.58 -20.11
N GLY A 196 10.61 9.38 -20.09
CA GLY A 196 11.33 9.85 -21.28
C GLY A 196 10.74 11.07 -21.98
N GLN A 197 9.63 11.63 -21.47
CA GLN A 197 8.96 12.80 -22.07
C GLN A 197 9.55 14.13 -21.61
N SER A 198 9.75 14.30 -20.29
CA SER A 198 10.31 15.53 -19.69
C SER A 198 10.82 15.29 -18.28
N ALA A 199 11.68 16.18 -17.77
CA ALA A 199 12.21 16.09 -16.40
C ALA A 199 11.12 16.17 -15.32
N ALA A 200 10.01 16.88 -15.57
CA ALA A 200 8.87 16.90 -14.65
C ALA A 200 8.11 15.55 -14.64
N GLN A 201 7.90 14.97 -15.82
CA GLN A 201 7.22 13.68 -15.95
C GLN A 201 8.07 12.51 -15.44
N ASN A 202 9.40 12.58 -15.60
CA ASN A 202 10.31 11.60 -15.01
C ASN A 202 10.28 11.65 -13.47
N ARG A 203 10.22 12.85 -12.87
CA ARG A 203 10.03 13.00 -11.41
C ARG A 203 8.69 12.43 -10.94
N MET A 204 7.63 12.64 -11.70
CA MET A 204 6.33 12.03 -11.41
C MET A 204 6.39 10.50 -11.50
N ALA A 205 7.02 9.94 -12.55
CA ALA A 205 7.20 8.51 -12.70
C ALA A 205 7.99 7.90 -11.54
N ALA A 206 9.08 8.55 -11.11
CA ALA A 206 9.86 8.15 -9.94
C ALA A 206 9.06 8.24 -8.63
N ALA A 207 8.15 9.21 -8.52
CA ALA A 207 7.26 9.33 -7.37
C ALA A 207 6.15 8.27 -7.33
N LEU A 208 5.65 7.87 -8.51
CA LEU A 208 4.60 6.87 -8.67
C LEU A 208 5.11 5.45 -8.39
N GLU A 209 6.38 5.14 -8.70
CA GLU A 209 6.94 3.80 -8.56
C GLU A 209 6.78 3.20 -7.13
N PRO A 210 7.19 3.88 -6.04
CA PRO A 210 7.01 3.32 -4.69
C PRO A 210 5.53 3.21 -4.30
N PHE A 211 4.70 4.19 -4.71
CA PHE A 211 3.27 4.19 -4.45
C PHE A 211 2.56 3.01 -5.12
N ALA A 212 2.81 2.80 -6.41
CA ALA A 212 2.27 1.69 -7.19
C ALA A 212 2.77 0.33 -6.67
N THR A 213 4.02 0.27 -6.19
CA THR A 213 4.56 -0.92 -5.52
C THR A 213 3.76 -1.25 -4.26
N GLY A 214 3.52 -0.27 -3.39
CA GLY A 214 2.71 -0.43 -2.19
C GLY A 214 1.29 -0.90 -2.48
N TRP A 215 0.66 -0.27 -3.48
CA TRP A 215 -0.67 -0.64 -3.94
C TRP A 215 -0.72 -2.11 -4.38
N LEU A 216 0.24 -2.54 -5.22
CA LEU A 216 0.32 -3.92 -5.68
C LEU A 216 0.54 -4.90 -4.53
N LEU A 217 1.40 -4.58 -3.56
CA LEU A 217 1.63 -5.43 -2.39
C LEU A 217 0.34 -5.68 -1.61
N ALA A 218 -0.49 -4.64 -1.42
CA ALA A 218 -1.79 -4.78 -0.77
C ALA A 218 -2.77 -5.65 -1.58
N VAL A 219 -2.83 -5.45 -2.91
CA VAL A 219 -3.67 -6.27 -3.81
C VAL A 219 -3.23 -7.73 -3.80
N LEU A 220 -1.93 -8.01 -3.89
CA LEU A 220 -1.40 -9.37 -3.85
C LEU A 220 -1.62 -10.05 -2.49
N ALA A 221 -1.43 -9.31 -1.39
CA ALA A 221 -1.74 -9.81 -0.05
C ALA A 221 -3.24 -10.12 0.10
N GLY A 222 -4.11 -9.26 -0.44
CA GLY A 222 -5.55 -9.48 -0.48
C GLY A 222 -5.93 -10.70 -1.31
N LEU A 223 -5.39 -10.86 -2.51
CA LEU A 223 -5.61 -12.04 -3.36
C LEU A 223 -5.11 -13.32 -2.69
N ALA A 224 -3.94 -13.29 -2.05
CA ALA A 224 -3.42 -14.43 -1.30
C ALA A 224 -4.34 -14.80 -0.13
N PHE A 225 -4.83 -13.81 0.63
CA PHE A 225 -5.79 -14.02 1.71
C PHE A 225 -7.13 -14.60 1.20
N LEU A 226 -7.63 -14.10 0.07
CA LEU A 226 -8.90 -14.52 -0.52
C LEU A 226 -8.81 -15.88 -1.23
N SER A 227 -7.63 -16.29 -1.71
CA SER A 227 -7.39 -17.58 -2.37
C SER A 227 -7.67 -18.82 -1.50
N GLY A 228 -7.90 -18.62 -0.21
CA GLY A 228 -8.43 -19.62 0.71
C GLY A 228 -7.36 -20.44 1.44
N ARG A 229 -7.85 -21.34 2.30
CA ARG A 229 -7.06 -22.10 3.29
C ARG A 229 -5.89 -22.90 2.70
N SER A 230 -6.01 -23.37 1.46
CA SER A 230 -5.02 -24.24 0.79
C SER A 230 -3.77 -23.49 0.32
N PHE A 231 -3.89 -22.19 0.05
CA PHE A 231 -2.80 -21.34 -0.47
C PHE A 231 -2.20 -20.43 0.60
N MET A 232 -2.85 -20.28 1.75
CA MET A 232 -2.26 -19.64 2.92
C MET A 232 -1.22 -20.56 3.59
N VAL A 233 -0.31 -19.95 4.37
CA VAL A 233 0.76 -20.61 5.12
C VAL A 233 0.28 -21.82 5.96
N ALA A 234 -1.00 -21.89 6.33
CA ALA A 234 -1.62 -23.06 6.97
C ALA A 234 -1.51 -24.36 6.15
N GLY A 235 -1.60 -24.30 4.82
CA GLY A 235 -1.40 -25.46 3.94
C GLY A 235 0.06 -25.90 3.84
N ALA A 236 1.01 -24.98 4.10
CA ALA A 236 2.45 -25.21 3.99
C ALA A 236 3.12 -25.60 5.33
N LEU A 237 2.62 -25.11 6.48
CA LEU A 237 3.18 -25.36 7.81
C LEU A 237 2.49 -26.49 8.60
N GLY A 238 1.37 -27.02 8.13
CA GLY A 238 0.62 -28.06 8.84
C GLY A 238 -0.14 -27.56 10.08
N GLY A 239 -0.54 -28.49 10.96
CA GLY A 239 -1.43 -28.25 12.12
C GLY A 239 -0.79 -27.62 13.36
N GLY A 240 0.03 -26.58 13.20
CA GLY A 240 0.52 -25.78 14.34
C GLY A 240 -0.41 -24.60 14.68
N LEU A 241 -0.16 -23.93 15.81
CA LEU A 241 -0.91 -22.74 16.26
C LEU A 241 -1.08 -21.65 15.18
N ALA A 242 -0.04 -21.41 14.37
CA ALA A 242 -0.11 -20.47 13.25
C ALA A 242 -1.03 -20.96 12.11
N GLY A 243 -1.13 -22.28 11.91
CA GLY A 243 -2.03 -22.90 10.95
C GLY A 243 -3.49 -22.87 11.42
N GLU A 244 -3.74 -23.08 12.71
CA GLU A 244 -5.09 -22.99 13.30
C GLU A 244 -5.62 -21.54 13.29
N LEU A 245 -4.80 -20.56 13.68
CA LEU A 245 -5.18 -19.13 13.62
C LEU A 245 -5.45 -18.67 12.18
N ALA A 246 -4.65 -19.15 11.22
CA ALA A 246 -4.88 -18.86 9.80
C ALA A 246 -6.12 -19.59 9.24
N GLN A 247 -6.47 -20.77 9.77
CA GLN A 247 -7.70 -21.48 9.39
C GLN A 247 -8.96 -20.75 9.86
N GLU A 248 -8.92 -20.17 11.05
CA GLU A 248 -10.01 -19.38 11.64
C GLU A 248 -10.21 -18.04 10.91
N ALA A 249 -9.12 -17.41 10.49
CA ALA A 249 -9.17 -16.13 9.77
C ALA A 249 -9.62 -16.26 8.30
N ALA A 250 -9.54 -17.45 7.69
CA ALA A 250 -9.81 -17.64 6.28
C ALA A 250 -11.31 -17.55 5.95
N PRO A 251 -11.74 -16.65 5.04
CA PRO A 251 -13.15 -16.45 4.75
C PRO A 251 -13.70 -17.61 3.89
N ASN A 252 -14.91 -18.08 4.21
CA ASN A 252 -15.63 -19.06 3.40
C ASN A 252 -16.58 -18.33 2.43
N ILE A 253 -16.03 -17.89 1.30
CA ILE A 253 -16.75 -17.06 0.33
C ILE A 253 -17.43 -17.96 -0.72
N SER A 254 -18.76 -17.86 -0.82
CA SER A 254 -19.53 -18.58 -1.84
C SER A 254 -19.28 -17.98 -3.23
N MET A 255 -18.79 -18.80 -4.15
CA MET A 255 -18.42 -18.39 -5.50
C MET A 255 -19.54 -18.69 -6.49
N GLY A 256 -19.91 -17.68 -7.28
CA GLY A 256 -20.91 -17.81 -8.33
C GLY A 256 -20.29 -18.16 -9.68
N VAL A 257 -21.10 -18.69 -10.60
CA VAL A 257 -20.68 -19.02 -11.98
C VAL A 257 -20.05 -17.80 -12.69
N LEU A 258 -20.52 -16.59 -12.40
CA LEU A 258 -20.02 -15.36 -13.02
C LEU A 258 -18.57 -15.05 -12.63
N THR A 259 -18.17 -15.26 -11.36
CA THR A 259 -16.79 -15.01 -10.93
C THR A 259 -15.85 -16.06 -11.51
N GLN A 260 -16.28 -17.32 -11.58
CA GLN A 260 -15.52 -18.41 -12.22
C GLN A 260 -15.31 -18.16 -13.71
N ALA A 261 -16.38 -17.86 -14.44
CA ALA A 261 -16.31 -17.58 -15.87
C ALA A 261 -15.47 -16.33 -16.16
N GLY A 262 -15.64 -15.26 -15.38
CA GLY A 262 -14.86 -14.03 -15.53
C GLY A 262 -13.36 -14.28 -15.37
N SER A 263 -12.98 -15.03 -14.35
CA SER A 263 -11.57 -15.35 -14.05
C SER A 263 -10.95 -16.24 -15.13
N ALA A 264 -11.68 -17.25 -15.59
CA ALA A 264 -11.24 -18.10 -16.70
C ALA A 264 -11.05 -17.28 -18.00
N VAL A 265 -11.95 -16.35 -18.30
CA VAL A 265 -11.84 -15.47 -19.47
C VAL A 265 -10.63 -14.54 -19.36
N LEU A 266 -10.38 -13.95 -18.18
CA LEU A 266 -9.21 -13.09 -17.94
C LEU A 266 -7.90 -13.88 -18.09
N ALA A 267 -7.82 -15.07 -17.50
CA ALA A 267 -6.66 -15.95 -17.62
C ALA A 267 -6.41 -16.38 -19.08
N LEU A 268 -7.46 -16.73 -19.84
CA LEU A 268 -7.36 -17.06 -21.26
C LEU A 268 -6.96 -15.85 -22.11
N ALA A 269 -7.50 -14.67 -21.82
CA ALA A 269 -7.11 -13.44 -22.50
C ALA A 269 -5.62 -13.14 -22.26
N ALA A 270 -5.14 -13.25 -21.01
CA ALA A 270 -3.73 -13.09 -20.68
C ALA A 270 -2.85 -14.11 -21.43
N ALA A 271 -3.26 -15.39 -21.46
CA ALA A 271 -2.57 -16.45 -22.18
C ALA A 271 -2.48 -16.20 -23.69
N TRP A 272 -3.49 -15.54 -24.27
CA TRP A 272 -3.54 -15.19 -25.69
C TRP A 272 -2.66 -13.98 -26.03
N PHE A 273 -2.68 -12.93 -25.21
CA PHE A 273 -1.98 -11.68 -25.49
C PHE A 273 -0.50 -11.67 -25.07
N ALA A 274 -0.13 -12.38 -23.99
CA ALA A 274 1.24 -12.35 -23.46
C ALA A 274 2.32 -12.86 -24.44
N PRO A 275 2.11 -13.95 -25.22
CA PRO A 275 3.09 -14.44 -26.20
C PRO A 275 3.35 -13.46 -27.36
N ALA A 276 2.39 -12.58 -27.67
CA ALA A 276 2.56 -11.55 -28.69
C ALA A 276 3.56 -10.48 -28.24
N ARG A 277 3.66 -10.21 -26.94
CA ARG A 277 4.52 -9.17 -26.35
C ARG A 277 5.83 -9.69 -25.76
N MET A 278 5.91 -10.96 -25.37
CA MET A 278 7.10 -11.57 -24.78
C MET A 278 7.55 -12.82 -25.53
N ALA A 279 8.75 -12.79 -26.11
CA ALA A 279 9.31 -13.92 -26.85
C ALA A 279 9.52 -15.18 -25.97
N THR A 280 9.80 -14.99 -24.68
CA THR A 280 9.98 -16.07 -23.69
C THR A 280 8.71 -16.88 -23.45
N LEU A 281 7.52 -16.29 -23.66
CA LEU A 281 6.23 -16.94 -23.44
C LEU A 281 5.70 -17.70 -24.68
N ARG A 282 6.43 -17.68 -25.80
CA ARG A 282 6.05 -18.39 -27.03
C ARG A 282 6.36 -19.90 -27.00
N GLN A 283 6.86 -20.41 -25.87
CA GLN A 283 7.22 -21.80 -25.71
C GLN A 283 6.01 -22.66 -25.35
N LEU A 284 5.97 -23.90 -25.83
CA LEU A 284 4.89 -24.85 -25.52
C LEU A 284 4.69 -25.04 -24.01
N ARG A 285 5.78 -25.03 -23.23
CA ARG A 285 5.73 -25.13 -21.76
C ARG A 285 4.95 -23.98 -21.12
N ALA A 286 5.13 -22.77 -21.63
CA ALA A 286 4.40 -21.59 -21.15
C ALA A 286 2.90 -21.68 -21.53
N ALA A 287 2.59 -22.17 -22.74
CA ALA A 287 1.21 -22.39 -23.16
C ALA A 287 0.50 -23.46 -22.29
N VAL A 288 1.18 -24.56 -21.96
CA VAL A 288 0.66 -25.59 -21.04
C VAL A 288 0.44 -25.01 -19.65
N ALA A 289 1.40 -24.27 -19.10
CA ALA A 289 1.25 -23.61 -17.80
C ALA A 289 0.08 -22.63 -17.78
N ALA A 290 -0.08 -21.83 -18.84
CA ALA A 290 -1.19 -20.89 -18.97
C ALA A 290 -2.55 -21.60 -19.08
N MET A 291 -2.62 -22.72 -19.80
CA MET A 291 -3.82 -23.58 -19.87
C MET A 291 -4.20 -24.10 -18.47
N VAL A 292 -3.22 -24.60 -17.73
CA VAL A 292 -3.42 -25.10 -16.36
C VAL A 292 -3.92 -23.97 -15.45
N LEU A 293 -3.31 -22.78 -15.52
CA LEU A 293 -3.76 -21.61 -14.75
C LEU A 293 -5.19 -21.17 -15.13
N ALA A 294 -5.54 -21.21 -16.42
CA ALA A 294 -6.90 -20.90 -16.86
C ALA A 294 -7.92 -21.91 -16.30
N VAL A 295 -7.62 -23.21 -16.37
CA VAL A 295 -8.48 -24.24 -15.75
C VAL A 295 -8.56 -24.03 -14.24
N LEU A 296 -7.44 -23.79 -13.56
CA LEU A 296 -7.43 -23.54 -12.12
C LEU A 296 -8.23 -22.29 -11.76
N SER A 297 -8.18 -21.22 -12.54
CA SER A 297 -8.96 -19.99 -12.31
C SER A 297 -10.47 -20.20 -12.40
N ALA A 298 -10.93 -21.20 -13.16
CA ALA A 298 -12.34 -21.59 -13.19
C ALA A 298 -12.80 -22.22 -11.86
N PHE A 299 -11.91 -22.94 -11.17
CA PHE A 299 -12.20 -23.52 -9.85
C PHE A 299 -11.82 -22.59 -8.68
N LEU A 300 -10.87 -21.68 -8.91
CA LEU A 300 -10.30 -20.74 -7.97
C LEU A 300 -10.27 -19.33 -8.58
N PRO A 301 -11.40 -18.61 -8.58
CA PRO A 301 -11.53 -17.32 -9.28
C PRO A 301 -10.55 -16.23 -8.84
N TRP A 302 -9.92 -16.39 -7.68
CA TRP A 302 -8.88 -15.47 -7.19
C TRP A 302 -7.52 -15.62 -7.91
N LEU A 303 -7.34 -16.67 -8.72
CA LEU A 303 -6.13 -16.90 -9.52
C LEU A 303 -6.17 -16.27 -10.92
N GLY A 304 -7.36 -15.88 -11.40
CA GLY A 304 -7.57 -15.40 -12.77
C GLY A 304 -7.20 -13.95 -13.01
#